data_AF-F7V1M3-F1
#
_entry.id   AF-F7V1M3-F1
#
_cell.length_a   1.000
_cell.length_b   1.000
_cell.length_c   1.000
_cell.angle_alpha   90.00
_cell.angle_beta   90.00
_cell.angle_gamma   90.00
#
_symmetry.space_group_name_H-M   'P 1'
#
loop_
_entity.id
_entity.type
_entity.pdbx_description
1 polymer ?
#
loop_
_entity_poly.entity_id
_entity_poly.type
_entity_poly.pdbx_seq_one_letter_code
_entity_poly.pdbx_strand_id
1 'polypeptide(L)'
;MSPAQYCARYGIAESTLRGWLKRGLMEGAEKCGGIWDIPEDARARYEPRKKKNRTQDDNRWDLLKALKERRYVDEKVLLCQKADFVDLANDLLDKGFIIMSSTPCDGKWNTGYAISQLGLDAIESRSKKDFLEFWKATCSGITSGVVEALPR
;
A
#
# COMPACT_ATOMS: atom_id res chain seq x y z
N MET A 1 3.17 -14.57 -17.67
CA MET A 1 1.81 -15.08 -17.40
C MET A 1 0.76 -14.23 -18.12
N SER A 2 -0.34 -14.84 -18.53
CA SER A 2 -1.42 -14.13 -19.23
C SER A 2 -2.27 -13.27 -18.27
N PRO A 3 -3.02 -12.27 -18.77
CA PRO A 3 -3.91 -11.45 -17.96
C PRO A 3 -4.95 -12.27 -17.19
N ALA A 4 -5.49 -13.33 -17.80
CA ALA A 4 -6.46 -14.21 -17.16
C ALA A 4 -5.83 -14.97 -15.97
N GLN A 5 -4.61 -15.48 -16.14
CA GLN A 5 -3.87 -16.14 -15.07
C GLN A 5 -3.57 -15.18 -13.91
N TYR A 6 -3.18 -13.94 -14.22
CA TYR A 6 -2.94 -12.90 -13.22
C TYR A 6 -4.20 -12.56 -12.43
N CYS A 7 -5.32 -12.33 -13.12
CA CYS A 7 -6.62 -12.05 -12.51
C CYS A 7 -7.06 -13.18 -11.57
N ALA A 8 -6.94 -14.44 -12.00
CA ALA A 8 -7.30 -15.60 -11.19
C ALA A 8 -6.40 -15.75 -9.95
N ARG A 9 -5.08 -15.58 -10.12
CA ARG A 9 -4.10 -15.71 -9.03
C ARG A 9 -4.32 -14.69 -7.92
N TYR A 10 -4.69 -13.46 -8.29
CA TYR A 10 -4.75 -12.34 -7.34
C TYR A 10 -6.18 -11.88 -7.01
N GLY A 11 -7.20 -12.49 -7.60
CA GLY A 11 -8.61 -12.13 -7.37
C GLY A 11 -8.95 -10.74 -7.91
N ILE A 12 -8.36 -10.34 -9.04
CA ILE A 12 -8.47 -8.98 -9.58
C ILE A 12 -9.36 -8.99 -10.82
N ALA A 13 -10.27 -8.03 -10.93
CA ALA A 13 -11.12 -7.88 -12.11
C ALA A 13 -10.30 -7.54 -13.37
N GLU A 14 -10.68 -8.12 -14.51
CA GLU A 14 -9.98 -7.89 -15.79
C GLU A 14 -10.00 -6.41 -16.21
N SER A 15 -11.09 -5.69 -15.92
CA SER A 15 -11.22 -4.26 -16.17
C SER A 15 -10.16 -3.44 -15.43
N THR A 16 -9.92 -3.78 -14.17
CA THR A 16 -8.89 -3.17 -13.32
C THR A 16 -7.49 -3.45 -13.88
N LEU A 17 -7.18 -4.71 -14.18
CA LEU A 17 -5.89 -5.10 -14.75
C LEU A 17 -5.63 -4.41 -16.10
N ARG A 18 -6.64 -4.37 -16.98
CA ARG A 18 -6.55 -3.66 -18.27
C ARG A 18 -6.27 -2.18 -18.09
N GLY A 19 -6.87 -1.55 -17.06
CA GLY A 19 -6.58 -0.18 -16.67
C GLY A 19 -5.12 0.02 -16.28
N TRP A 20 -4.56 -0.89 -15.48
CA TRP A 20 -3.16 -0.83 -15.05
C TRP A 20 -2.17 -1.02 -16.20
N LEU A 21 -2.42 -1.99 -17.09
CA LEU A 21 -1.57 -2.25 -18.25
C LEU A 21 -1.53 -1.06 -19.21
N LYS A 22 -2.70 -0.47 -19.52
CA LYS A 22 -2.79 0.72 -20.38
C LYS A 22 -2.04 1.93 -19.82
N ARG A 23 -1.93 2.02 -18.50
CA ARG A 23 -1.27 3.12 -17.79
C ARG A 23 0.20 2.84 -17.49
N GLY A 24 0.72 1.67 -17.85
CA GLY A 24 2.11 1.28 -17.59
C GLY A 24 2.41 1.03 -16.11
N LEU A 25 1.42 0.65 -15.30
CA LEU A 25 1.61 0.43 -13.86
C LEU A 25 2.13 -0.97 -13.53
N MET A 26 2.05 -1.89 -14.48
CA MET A 26 2.58 -3.24 -14.36
C MET A 26 4.01 -3.24 -14.92
N GLU A 27 4.99 -3.06 -14.05
CA GLU A 27 6.39 -3.00 -14.46
C GLU A 27 6.85 -4.33 -15.06
N GLY A 28 7.59 -4.27 -16.17
CA GLY A 28 8.00 -5.46 -16.92
C GLY A 28 6.90 -6.18 -17.70
N ALA A 29 5.65 -5.70 -17.65
CA ALA A 29 4.60 -6.22 -18.52
C ALA A 29 4.81 -5.71 -19.95
N GLU A 30 4.85 -6.64 -20.90
CA GLU A 30 5.09 -6.34 -22.31
C GLU A 30 3.94 -6.86 -23.16
N LYS A 31 3.75 -6.23 -24.33
CA LYS A 31 2.70 -6.62 -25.27
C LYS A 31 3.34 -7.25 -26.50
N CYS A 32 3.28 -8.58 -26.59
CA CYS A 32 3.82 -9.36 -27.69
C CYS A 32 2.68 -9.90 -28.55
N GLY A 33 2.67 -9.57 -29.85
CA GLY A 33 1.67 -10.11 -30.79
C GLY A 33 0.21 -9.80 -30.41
N GLY A 34 -0.03 -8.68 -29.71
CA GLY A 34 -1.37 -8.28 -29.26
C GLY A 34 -1.77 -8.81 -27.88
N ILE A 35 -1.02 -9.74 -27.31
CA ILE A 35 -1.26 -10.34 -25.99
C ILE A 35 -0.29 -9.72 -24.98
N TRP A 36 -0.78 -9.44 -23.78
CA TRP A 36 0.07 -9.01 -22.68
C TRP A 36 0.74 -10.22 -22.04
N ASP A 37 2.06 -10.19 -21.94
CA ASP A 37 2.80 -11.05 -21.03
C ASP A 37 3.14 -10.24 -19.78
N ILE A 38 2.64 -10.72 -18.65
CA ILE A 38 2.83 -10.09 -17.35
C ILE A 38 3.78 -10.99 -16.59
N PRO A 39 4.89 -10.49 -16.05
CA PRO A 39 5.72 -11.27 -15.13
C PRO A 39 4.82 -11.91 -14.07
N GLU A 40 5.07 -13.15 -13.66
CA GLU A 40 4.29 -13.80 -12.57
C GLU A 40 4.25 -13.01 -11.25
N ASP A 41 5.17 -12.07 -11.28
CA ASP A 41 5.93 -11.39 -10.30
C ASP A 41 5.55 -9.91 -10.23
N ALA A 42 4.82 -9.44 -11.25
CA ALA A 42 4.39 -8.07 -11.31
C ALA A 42 3.39 -7.73 -10.19
N ARG A 43 3.53 -6.54 -9.64
CA ARG A 43 2.53 -5.85 -8.82
C ARG A 43 2.25 -4.52 -9.47
N ALA A 44 0.98 -4.12 -9.48
CA ALA A 44 0.64 -2.80 -9.98
C ALA A 44 1.22 -1.74 -9.03
N ARG A 45 2.01 -0.81 -9.58
CA ARG A 45 2.49 0.37 -8.86
C ARG A 45 1.30 1.16 -8.29
N TYR A 46 1.37 1.56 -7.03
CA TYR A 46 0.40 2.44 -6.39
C TYR A 46 0.47 3.84 -7.00
N GLU A 47 -0.67 4.53 -7.02
CA GLU A 47 -0.73 5.89 -7.55
C GLU A 47 -1.40 6.80 -6.52
N PRO A 48 -0.61 7.53 -5.73
CA PRO A 48 -1.20 8.47 -4.80
C PRO A 48 -1.93 9.58 -5.54
N ARG A 49 -2.95 10.14 -4.89
CA ARG A 49 -3.66 11.29 -5.42
C ARG A 49 -2.69 12.47 -5.55
N LYS A 50 -2.63 13.08 -6.74
CA LYS A 50 -1.81 14.27 -6.99
C LYS A 50 -2.26 15.42 -6.07
N LYS A 51 -1.31 15.97 -5.31
CA LYS A 51 -1.53 17.09 -4.40
C LYS A 51 -0.30 18.01 -4.42
N LYS A 52 -0.52 19.33 -4.52
CA LYS A 52 0.56 20.33 -4.66
C LYS A 52 1.47 20.37 -3.41
N ASN A 53 0.87 20.33 -2.23
CA ASN A 53 1.56 20.36 -0.94
C ASN A 53 1.29 19.06 -0.20
N ARG A 54 2.08 18.04 -0.51
CA ARG A 54 1.98 16.72 0.11
C ARG A 54 2.69 16.71 1.46
N THR A 55 2.08 16.10 2.46
CA THR A 55 2.61 16.01 3.83
C THR A 55 2.98 14.58 4.19
N GLN A 56 3.72 14.39 5.29
CA GLN A 56 3.98 13.05 5.83
C GLN A 56 2.69 12.30 6.19
N ASP A 57 1.66 13.00 6.64
CA ASP A 57 0.34 12.42 6.89
C ASP A 57 -0.35 11.91 5.60
N ASP A 58 -0.10 12.58 4.46
CA ASP A 58 -0.53 12.04 3.17
C ASP A 58 0.20 10.75 2.82
N ASN A 59 1.51 10.68 3.11
CA ASN A 59 2.33 9.50 2.87
C ASN A 59 1.96 8.32 3.77
N ARG A 60 1.69 8.54 5.06
CA ARG A 60 1.20 7.52 6.01
C ARG A 60 -0.06 6.84 5.48
N TRP A 61 -1.04 7.64 5.10
CA TRP A 61 -2.30 7.15 4.57
C TRP A 61 -2.10 6.36 3.26
N ASP A 62 -1.33 6.90 2.33
CA ASP A 62 -1.14 6.29 1.01
C ASP A 62 -0.29 5.00 1.07
N LEU A 63 0.69 4.91 1.98
CA LEU A 63 1.44 3.68 2.24
C LEU A 63 0.50 2.56 2.75
N LEU A 64 -0.34 2.85 3.74
CA LEU A 64 -1.32 1.87 4.23
C LEU A 64 -2.33 1.45 3.16
N LYS A 65 -2.83 2.40 2.35
CA LYS A 65 -3.70 2.10 1.21
C LYS A 65 -3.03 1.20 0.19
N ALA A 66 -1.78 1.49 -0.18
CA ALA A 66 -1.03 0.68 -1.13
C ALA A 66 -0.85 -0.75 -0.63
N LEU A 67 -0.47 -0.93 0.64
CA LEU A 67 -0.29 -2.26 1.24
C LEU A 67 -1.62 -3.03 1.32
N LYS A 68 -2.73 -2.37 1.67
CA LYS A 68 -4.07 -2.98 1.63
C LYS A 68 -4.44 -3.46 0.23
N GLU A 69 -4.23 -2.61 -0.77
CA GLU A 69 -4.54 -2.90 -2.17
C GLU A 69 -3.54 -3.89 -2.80
N ARG A 70 -2.54 -4.36 -2.05
CA ARG A 70 -1.44 -5.21 -2.53
C ARG A 70 -0.73 -4.59 -3.75
N ARG A 71 -0.50 -3.28 -3.69
CA ARG A 71 0.17 -2.50 -4.74
C ARG A 71 1.59 -2.15 -4.32
N TYR A 72 2.49 -2.07 -5.30
CA TYR A 72 3.87 -1.68 -5.08
C TYR A 72 3.96 -0.19 -4.72
N VAL A 73 4.72 0.17 -3.68
CA VAL A 73 4.89 1.55 -3.22
C VAL A 73 6.30 1.72 -2.67
N ASP A 74 6.98 2.80 -3.03
CA ASP A 74 8.31 3.19 -2.57
C ASP A 74 8.42 4.73 -2.43
N GLU A 75 9.61 5.26 -2.16
CA GLU A 75 9.84 6.69 -2.00
C GLU A 75 9.51 7.49 -3.28
N LYS A 76 9.76 6.91 -4.45
CA LYS A 76 9.48 7.55 -5.74
C LYS A 76 8.00 7.62 -6.01
N VAL A 77 7.26 6.55 -5.68
CA VAL A 77 5.80 6.51 -5.76
C VAL A 77 5.18 7.55 -4.84
N LEU A 78 5.66 7.67 -3.60
CA LEU A 78 5.16 8.65 -2.63
C LEU A 78 5.69 10.07 -2.83
N LEU A 79 6.62 10.26 -3.78
CA LEU A 79 7.24 11.54 -4.12
C LEU A 79 7.95 12.17 -2.91
N CYS A 80 8.64 11.36 -2.11
CA CYS A 80 9.43 11.80 -0.96
C CYS A 80 10.89 11.37 -1.07
N GLN A 81 11.75 11.89 -0.18
CA GLN A 81 13.14 11.44 -0.11
C GLN A 81 13.21 10.04 0.48
N LYS A 82 14.29 9.31 0.17
CA LYS A 82 14.50 7.97 0.73
C LYS A 82 14.53 7.98 2.27
N ALA A 83 15.18 8.97 2.88
CA ALA A 83 15.21 9.12 4.33
C ALA A 83 13.79 9.29 4.91
N ASP A 84 13.00 10.18 4.32
CA ASP A 84 11.60 10.40 4.70
C ASP A 84 10.75 9.13 4.61
N PHE A 85 10.98 8.31 3.58
CA PHE A 85 10.27 7.03 3.41
C PHE A 85 10.66 6.02 4.49
N VAL A 86 11.95 5.94 4.83
CA VAL A 86 12.45 5.04 5.88
C VAL A 86 11.89 5.45 7.24
N ASP A 87 11.95 6.74 7.59
CA ASP A 87 11.40 7.27 8.84
C ASP A 87 9.90 7.00 8.94
N LEU A 88 9.16 7.24 7.85
CA LEU A 88 7.74 6.92 7.73
C LEU A 88 7.44 5.44 7.99
N ALA A 89 8.21 4.54 7.39
CA ALA A 89 8.01 3.10 7.54
C ALA A 89 8.32 2.64 8.97
N ASN A 90 9.41 3.14 9.56
CA ASN A 90 9.79 2.86 10.95
C ASN A 90 8.71 3.34 11.93
N ASP A 91 8.20 4.56 11.76
CA ASP A 91 7.08 5.10 12.53
C ASP A 91 5.88 4.14 12.52
N LEU A 92 5.51 3.62 11.35
CA LEU A 92 4.35 2.73 11.21
C LEU A 92 4.62 1.32 11.76
N LEU A 93 5.86 0.83 11.66
CA LEU A 93 6.31 -0.44 12.25
C LEU A 93 6.26 -0.36 13.77
N ASP A 94 6.86 0.66 14.36
CA ASP A 94 6.96 0.86 15.81
C ASP A 94 5.57 0.99 16.45
N LYS A 95 4.61 1.56 15.72
CA LYS A 95 3.22 1.69 16.14
C LYS A 95 2.34 0.48 15.75
N GLY A 96 2.90 -0.52 15.08
CA GLY A 96 2.24 -1.77 14.74
C GLY A 96 1.19 -1.68 13.63
N PHE A 97 1.17 -0.62 12.81
CA PHE A 97 0.26 -0.49 11.67
C PHE A 97 0.71 -1.33 10.47
N ILE A 98 2.01 -1.57 10.36
CA ILE A 98 2.60 -2.45 9.37
C ILE A 98 3.56 -3.43 10.07
N ILE A 99 3.91 -4.50 9.38
CA ILE A 99 4.87 -5.51 9.82
C ILE A 99 5.88 -5.79 8.71
N MET A 100 7.01 -6.39 9.06
CA MET A 100 7.93 -6.94 8.08
C MET A 100 7.23 -8.04 7.28
N SER A 101 7.36 -7.99 5.95
CA SER A 101 6.83 -9.03 5.08
C SER A 101 7.65 -10.31 5.26
N SER A 102 6.96 -11.46 5.27
CA SER A 102 7.59 -12.78 5.27
C SER A 102 8.35 -13.09 3.97
N THR A 103 8.08 -12.34 2.91
CA THR A 103 8.86 -12.33 1.67
C THR A 103 9.65 -11.02 1.62
N PRO A 104 10.94 -11.01 2.02
CA PRO A 104 11.73 -9.78 2.06
C PRO A 104 11.88 -9.14 0.67
N CYS A 105 12.16 -7.83 0.66
CA CYS A 105 12.32 -6.98 -0.52
C CYS A 105 13.17 -7.67 -1.60
N ASP A 106 12.49 -8.25 -2.57
CA ASP A 106 13.03 -8.90 -3.76
C ASP A 106 13.37 -7.89 -4.86
N GLY A 107 13.36 -6.59 -4.53
CA GLY A 107 13.73 -5.49 -5.42
C GLY A 107 12.72 -5.22 -6.54
N LYS A 108 11.59 -5.92 -6.59
CA LYS A 108 10.54 -5.74 -7.62
C LYS A 108 9.10 -5.71 -7.05
N TRP A 109 8.84 -6.20 -5.83
CA TRP A 109 7.47 -6.60 -5.45
C TRP A 109 6.92 -5.96 -4.18
N ASN A 110 7.76 -5.64 -3.20
CA ASN A 110 7.34 -4.97 -1.97
C ASN A 110 8.45 -4.07 -1.42
N THR A 111 8.07 -3.14 -0.55
CA THR A 111 9.02 -2.37 0.25
C THR A 111 9.55 -3.12 1.47
N GLY A 112 9.36 -4.43 1.53
CA GLY A 112 9.65 -5.27 2.69
C GLY A 112 8.56 -5.27 3.74
N TYR A 113 7.38 -4.69 3.46
CA TYR A 113 6.30 -4.50 4.45
C TYR A 113 4.98 -5.17 4.04
N ALA A 114 4.18 -5.52 5.05
CA ALA A 114 2.79 -5.92 4.92
C ALA A 114 1.93 -5.10 5.90
N ILE A 115 0.66 -4.88 5.58
CA ILE A 115 -0.26 -4.22 6.50
C ILE A 115 -0.66 -5.17 7.64
N SER A 116 -0.69 -4.68 8.87
CA SER A 116 -1.15 -5.45 10.03
C SER A 116 -2.69 -5.40 10.15
N GLN A 117 -3.26 -6.18 11.07
CA GLN A 117 -4.71 -6.08 11.35
C GLN A 117 -5.07 -4.68 11.88
N LEU A 118 -4.26 -4.12 12.77
CA LEU A 118 -4.45 -2.74 13.26
C LEU A 118 -4.43 -1.74 12.10
N GLY A 119 -3.49 -1.90 11.17
CA GLY A 119 -3.41 -1.07 9.97
C GLY A 119 -4.65 -1.18 9.09
N LEU A 120 -5.15 -2.39 8.86
CA LEU A 120 -6.37 -2.65 8.10
C LEU A 120 -7.57 -1.98 8.78
N ASP A 121 -7.79 -2.26 10.06
CA ASP A 121 -8.90 -1.70 10.83
C ASP A 121 -8.88 -0.17 10.81
N ALA A 122 -7.67 0.42 10.87
CA ALA A 122 -7.45 1.86 10.86
C ALA A 122 -7.81 2.53 9.52
N ILE A 123 -7.83 1.82 8.39
CA ILE A 123 -8.11 2.40 7.06
C ILE A 123 -9.42 1.92 6.43
N GLU A 124 -10.01 0.83 6.93
CA GLU A 124 -11.29 0.29 6.43
C GLU A 124 -12.49 0.98 7.06
N SER A 125 -12.40 1.27 8.36
CA SER A 125 -13.51 1.84 9.13
C SER A 125 -13.49 3.37 9.23
N ARG A 126 -12.46 4.02 8.67
CA ARG A 126 -12.14 5.44 8.95
C ARG A 126 -11.90 6.23 7.68
N SER A 127 -12.30 7.49 7.69
CA SER A 127 -11.80 8.45 6.71
C SER A 127 -10.33 8.76 7.00
N LYS A 128 -9.63 9.37 6.05
CA LYS A 128 -8.26 9.84 6.27
C LYS A 128 -8.15 10.77 7.48
N LYS A 129 -9.16 11.62 7.70
CA LYS A 129 -9.18 12.53 8.84
C LYS A 129 -9.19 11.74 10.16
N ASP A 130 -10.11 10.77 10.26
CA ASP A 130 -10.28 9.96 11.48
C ASP A 130 -9.05 9.08 11.73
N PHE A 131 -8.42 8.56 10.66
CA PHE A 131 -7.13 7.88 10.76
C PHE A 131 -6.04 8.77 11.35
N LEU A 132 -5.92 10.03 10.92
CA LEU A 132 -4.88 10.93 11.43
C LEU A 132 -5.12 11.33 12.88
N GLU A 133 -6.38 11.43 13.31
CA GLU A 133 -6.72 11.63 14.72
C GLU A 133 -6.34 10.40 15.56
N PHE A 134 -6.66 9.20 15.07
CA PHE A 134 -6.26 7.94 15.70
C PHE A 134 -4.73 7.77 15.78
N TRP A 135 -4.03 8.09 14.70
CA TRP A 135 -2.57 8.11 14.64
C TRP A 135 -1.98 9.03 15.72
N LYS A 136 -2.45 10.28 15.80
CA LYS A 136 -1.99 11.25 16.79
C LYS A 136 -2.19 10.77 18.22
N ALA A 137 -3.35 10.15 18.52
CA ALA A 137 -3.62 9.57 19.83
C ALA A 137 -2.65 8.41 20.18
N THR A 138 -2.29 7.61 19.17
CA THR A 138 -1.31 6.52 19.32
C THR A 138 0.13 7.06 19.52
N CYS A 139 0.44 8.22 18.93
CA CYS A 139 1.73 8.89 19.14
C CYS A 139 1.85 9.54 20.52
N SER A 140 0.77 10.11 21.07
CA SER A 140 0.78 10.80 22.37
C SER A 140 0.74 9.86 23.59
N GLY A 141 0.77 8.55 23.39
CA GLY A 141 0.69 7.57 24.48
C GLY A 141 -0.70 7.51 25.14
N ILE A 142 -1.72 8.09 24.50
CA ILE A 142 -3.12 7.94 24.93
C ILE A 142 -3.61 6.58 24.41
N THR A 143 -3.01 5.52 24.92
CA THR A 143 -3.51 4.14 24.79
C THR A 143 -3.91 3.68 26.18
N SER A 144 -4.87 4.38 26.79
CA SER A 144 -5.61 3.86 27.93
C SER A 144 -7.10 3.90 27.58
N GLY A 145 -7.67 2.74 27.27
CA GLY A 145 -9.10 2.49 27.47
C GLY A 145 -10.06 2.37 26.28
N VAL A 146 -9.63 2.36 25.00
CA VAL A 146 -10.61 2.34 23.87
C VAL A 146 -10.75 0.98 23.15
N VAL A 147 -9.97 -0.04 23.52
CA VAL A 147 -10.08 -1.36 22.86
C VAL A 147 -11.28 -2.19 23.36
N GLU A 148 -12.01 -1.76 24.40
CA GLU A 148 -13.14 -2.53 24.96
C GLU A 148 -14.55 -2.17 24.45
N ALA A 149 -14.71 -1.32 23.43
CA ALA A 149 -16.04 -0.95 22.95
C ALA A 149 -16.19 -1.04 21.42
N LEU A 150 -16.20 -2.27 20.89
CA LEU A 150 -16.90 -2.57 19.64
C LEU A 150 -17.76 -3.83 19.84
N PRO A 151 -19.09 -3.75 19.70
CA PRO A 151 -19.96 -4.92 19.85
C PRO A 151 -19.75 -5.91 18.70
N ARG A 152 -19.82 -7.21 19.05
CA ARG A 152 -19.80 -8.36 18.13
C ARG A 152 -20.99 -8.37 17.18
#